data_AF-T1AEY1-F1
#
_entry.id   AF-T1AEY1-F1
#
_cell.length_a   1.000
_cell.length_b   1.000
_cell.length_c   1.000
_cell.angle_alpha   90.00
_cell.angle_beta   90.00
_cell.angle_gamma   90.00
#
_symmetry.space_group_name_H-M   'P 1'
#
loop_
_entity.id
_entity.type
_entity.pdbx_description
1 polymer ?
#
loop_
_entity_poly.entity_id
_entity_poly.type
_entity_poly.pdbx_seq_one_letter_code
_entity_poly.pdbx_strand_id
1 'polypeptide(L)'
;MADLKQQELAQLTVRAPVAGQLEQLDAETGQEVTQGKNLARVTNPAALMAQVQVSQYDAARVQPGLPALIDPRQDKIPGRVLRVDPKVKDGLVTV
;
A
#
# COMPACT_ATOMS: atom_id res chain seq x y z
N MET A 1 20.45 -31.34 8.72
CA MET A 1 20.99 -31.38 7.34
C MET A 1 19.88 -31.56 6.31
N ALA A 2 18.91 -32.46 6.54
CA ALA A 2 17.75 -32.61 5.64
C ALA A 2 16.84 -31.37 5.60
N ASP A 3 16.63 -30.72 6.76
CA ASP A 3 15.72 -29.57 6.90
C ASP A 3 16.18 -28.33 6.13
N LEU A 4 17.50 -28.09 6.07
CA LEU A 4 18.07 -26.93 5.37
C LEU A 4 17.85 -27.04 3.85
N LYS A 5 18.07 -28.23 3.28
CA LYS A 5 17.82 -28.48 1.85
C LYS A 5 16.35 -28.37 1.48
N GLN A 6 15.45 -28.76 2.38
CA GLN A 6 14.00 -28.60 2.16
C GLN A 6 13.58 -27.13 2.17
N GLN A 7 14.17 -26.31 3.05
CA GLN A 7 13.93 -24.86 3.07
C GLN A 7 14.49 -24.16 1.84
N GLU A 8 15.67 -24.54 1.35
CA GLU A 8 16.24 -24.01 0.11
C GLU A 8 15.37 -24.33 -1.11
N LEU A 9 14.84 -25.55 -1.20
CA LEU A 9 13.94 -25.94 -2.28
C LEU A 9 12.62 -25.16 -2.25
N ALA A 10 12.07 -24.92 -1.05
CA ALA A 10 10.84 -24.14 -0.89
C ALA A 10 11.03 -22.67 -1.33
N GLN A 11 12.22 -22.10 -1.13
CA GLN A 11 12.55 -20.73 -1.51
C GLN A 11 12.64 -20.52 -3.04
N LEU A 12 12.74 -21.58 -3.84
CA LEU A 12 12.67 -21.50 -5.30
C LEU A 12 11.26 -21.19 -5.81
N THR A 13 10.23 -21.33 -4.97
CA THR A 13 8.84 -21.02 -5.34
C THR A 13 8.43 -19.67 -4.76
N VAL A 14 8.50 -18.61 -5.57
CA VAL A 14 8.02 -17.28 -5.18
C VAL A 14 6.49 -17.25 -5.20
N ARG A 15 5.88 -16.78 -4.12
CA ARG A 15 4.42 -16.64 -3.96
C ARG A 15 4.08 -15.21 -3.54
N ALA A 16 2.86 -14.76 -3.88
CA ALA A 16 2.37 -13.46 -3.42
C ALA A 16 2.25 -13.46 -1.88
N PRO A 17 2.76 -12.42 -1.19
CA PRO A 17 2.67 -12.33 0.27
C PRO A 17 1.28 -11.91 0.76
N VAL A 18 0.45 -11.36 -0.14
CA VAL A 18 -0.87 -10.82 0.17
C VAL A 18 -1.89 -11.27 -0.88
N ALA A 19 -3.15 -11.36 -0.48
CA ALA A 19 -4.26 -11.52 -1.40
C ALA A 19 -4.51 -10.20 -2.14
N GLY A 20 -4.71 -10.26 -3.46
CA GLY A 20 -4.94 -9.10 -4.29
C GLY A 20 -4.99 -9.44 -5.77
N GLN A 21 -4.98 -8.42 -6.59
CA GLN A 21 -4.94 -8.48 -8.05
C GLN A 21 -3.50 -8.21 -8.53
N LEU A 22 -3.02 -9.01 -9.48
CA LEU A 22 -1.73 -8.77 -10.14
C LEU A 22 -1.88 -7.58 -11.08
N GLU A 23 -1.19 -6.47 -10.77
CA GLU A 23 -1.17 -5.28 -11.62
C GLU A 23 -0.09 -5.37 -12.70
N GLN A 24 1.08 -5.86 -12.32
CA GLN A 24 2.26 -5.91 -13.18
C GLN A 24 3.06 -7.17 -12.89
N LEU A 25 3.55 -7.82 -13.94
CA LEU A 25 4.48 -8.96 -13.89
C LEU A 25 5.66 -8.63 -14.79
N ASP A 26 6.79 -8.31 -14.18
CA ASP A 26 8.04 -7.94 -14.88
C ASP A 26 8.94 -9.15 -15.15
N ALA A 27 8.57 -10.31 -14.59
CA ALA A 27 9.31 -11.55 -14.77
C ALA A 27 8.91 -12.24 -16.08
N GLU A 28 9.92 -12.58 -16.88
CA GLU A 28 9.76 -13.33 -18.12
C GLU A 28 10.30 -14.76 -18.00
N THR A 29 9.77 -15.67 -18.82
CA THR A 29 10.26 -17.06 -18.84
C THR A 29 11.70 -17.12 -19.36
N GLY A 30 12.57 -17.84 -18.65
CA GLY A 30 13.99 -17.93 -18.99
C GLY A 30 14.84 -16.77 -18.48
N GLN A 31 14.23 -15.78 -17.83
CA GLN A 31 14.95 -14.65 -17.26
C GLN A 31 15.62 -15.04 -15.94
N GLU A 32 16.89 -14.67 -15.77
CA GLU A 32 17.56 -14.76 -14.48
C GLU A 32 17.04 -13.67 -13.53
N VAL A 33 16.74 -14.07 -12.29
CA VAL A 33 16.21 -13.19 -11.25
C VAL A 33 17.20 -13.08 -10.11
N THR A 34 17.65 -11.86 -9.83
CA THR A 34 18.56 -11.57 -8.72
C THR A 34 17.77 -11.15 -7.49
N GLN A 35 18.38 -11.35 -6.31
CA GLN A 35 17.78 -10.94 -5.05
C GLN A 35 17.50 -9.43 -5.05
N GLY A 36 16.32 -9.04 -4.59
CA GLY A 36 15.87 -7.65 -4.56
C GLY A 36 15.25 -7.14 -5.86
N LYS A 37 15.25 -7.94 -6.94
CA LYS A 37 14.51 -7.62 -8.17
C LYS A 37 13.01 -7.68 -7.91
N ASN A 38 12.29 -6.64 -8.29
CA ASN A 38 10.84 -6.65 -8.27
C ASN A 38 10.33 -7.54 -9.41
N LEU A 39 9.60 -8.60 -9.09
CA LEU A 39 9.08 -9.55 -10.08
C LEU A 39 7.63 -9.24 -10.46
N ALA A 40 6.84 -8.80 -9.49
CA ALA A 40 5.42 -8.58 -9.66
C ALA A 40 4.90 -7.55 -8.65
N ARG A 41 3.93 -6.75 -9.09
CA ARG A 41 3.16 -5.86 -8.21
C ARG A 41 1.76 -6.44 -8.01
N VAL A 42 1.41 -6.67 -6.75
CA VAL A 42 0.08 -7.14 -6.33
C VAL A 42 -0.58 -6.04 -5.51
N THR A 43 -1.77 -5.60 -5.93
CA THR A 43 -2.55 -4.56 -5.26
C THR A 43 -3.88 -5.13 -4.78
N ASN A 44 -4.36 -4.71 -3.60
CA ASN A 44 -5.66 -5.12 -3.11
C ASN A 44 -6.70 -4.00 -3.32
N PRO A 45 -7.63 -4.13 -4.30
CA PRO A 45 -8.62 -3.09 -4.56
C PRO A 45 -9.70 -2.97 -3.47
N ALA A 46 -9.83 -3.96 -2.57
CA ALA A 46 -10.79 -3.89 -1.47
C ALA A 46 -10.31 -3.00 -0.31
N ALA A 47 -9.02 -2.68 -0.24
CA ALA A 47 -8.40 -1.89 0.81
C ALA A 47 -8.03 -0.49 0.28
N LEU A 48 -9.04 0.30 -0.09
CA LEU A 48 -8.83 1.67 -0.56
C LEU A 48 -8.53 2.61 0.61
N MET A 49 -7.52 3.46 0.44
CA MET A 49 -7.22 4.58 1.33
C MET A 49 -7.26 5.86 0.51
N ALA A 50 -8.01 6.84 0.97
CA ALA A 50 -7.95 8.19 0.41
C ALA A 50 -6.82 8.95 1.11
N GLN A 51 -5.99 9.62 0.32
CA GLN A 51 -4.95 10.51 0.81
C GLN A 51 -5.33 11.95 0.47
N VAL A 52 -5.50 12.80 1.49
CA VAL A 52 -5.95 14.18 1.33
C VAL A 52 -4.89 15.14 1.88
N GLN A 53 -4.65 16.23 1.16
CA GLN A 53 -3.78 17.30 1.63
C GLN A 53 -4.62 18.39 2.31
N VAL A 54 -4.31 18.65 3.58
CA VAL A 54 -4.99 19.64 4.41
C VAL A 54 -4.00 20.73 4.78
N SER A 55 -4.44 21.99 4.80
CA SER A 55 -3.60 23.10 5.27
C SER A 55 -3.12 22.86 6.70
N GLN A 56 -1.86 23.21 7.01
CA GLN A 56 -1.29 23.05 8.35
C GLN A 56 -2.13 23.72 9.46
N TYR A 57 -2.84 24.81 9.15
CA TYR A 57 -3.69 25.52 10.11
C TYR A 57 -4.97 24.73 10.45
N ASP A 58 -5.48 23.97 9.48
CA ASP A 58 -6.65 23.10 9.64
C ASP A 58 -6.26 21.73 10.17
N ALA A 59 -5.05 21.25 9.85
CA ALA A 59 -4.53 19.97 10.28
C ALA A 59 -4.47 19.82 11.80
N ALA A 60 -4.28 20.92 12.54
CA ALA A 60 -4.34 20.93 14.01
C ALA A 60 -5.70 20.48 14.58
N ARG A 61 -6.79 20.58 13.78
CA ARG A 61 -8.14 20.13 14.15
C ARG A 61 -8.43 18.70 13.72
N VAL A 62 -7.59 18.11 12.86
CA VAL A 62 -7.76 16.77 12.33
C VAL A 62 -7.09 15.76 13.26
N GLN A 63 -7.87 14.79 13.73
CA GLN A 63 -7.39 13.75 14.65
C GLN A 63 -7.72 12.36 14.10
N PRO A 64 -6.88 11.34 14.34
CA PRO A 64 -7.22 9.95 14.04
C PRO A 64 -8.58 9.56 14.66
N GLY A 65 -9.41 8.88 13.88
CA GLY A 65 -10.76 8.48 14.25
C GLY A 65 -11.85 9.52 13.93
N LEU A 66 -11.49 10.75 13.52
CA LEU A 66 -12.46 11.75 13.12
C LEU A 66 -13.28 11.26 11.91
N PRO A 67 -14.63 11.31 11.95
CA PRO A 67 -15.46 10.99 10.80
C PRO A 67 -15.15 11.91 9.63
N ALA A 68 -15.02 11.34 8.44
CA ALA A 68 -14.79 12.07 7.21
C ALA A 68 -15.83 11.65 6.16
N LEU A 69 -16.16 12.58 5.26
CA LEU A 69 -17.02 12.30 4.11
C LEU A 69 -16.23 12.66 2.86
N ILE A 70 -15.94 11.65 2.04
CA ILE A 70 -15.13 11.80 0.83
C ILE A 70 -16.11 11.91 -0.34
N ASP A 71 -15.97 12.95 -1.16
CA ASP A 71 -16.84 13.19 -2.31
C ASP A 71 -16.02 13.13 -3.63
N PRO A 72 -15.84 11.94 -4.23
CA PRO A 72 -15.26 11.75 -5.56
C PRO A 72 -16.17 12.21 -6.72
N ARG A 73 -17.21 13.02 -6.47
CA ARG A 73 -18.22 13.52 -7.44
C ARG A 73 -19.27 12.52 -7.92
N GLN A 74 -19.07 11.22 -7.71
CA GLN A 74 -20.08 10.20 -8.03
C GLN A 74 -20.98 9.90 -6.83
N ASP A 75 -20.37 9.61 -5.69
CA ASP A 75 -21.06 9.26 -4.45
C ASP A 75 -20.29 9.75 -3.24
N LYS A 76 -20.99 10.04 -2.14
CA LYS A 76 -20.35 10.41 -0.86
C LYS A 76 -19.99 9.15 -0.09
N ILE A 77 -18.70 8.94 0.13
CA ILE A 77 -18.14 7.77 0.80
C ILE A 77 -17.83 8.14 2.26
N PRO A 78 -18.51 7.55 3.25
CA PRO A 78 -18.16 7.74 4.64
C PRO A 78 -16.82 7.06 4.94
N GLY A 79 -15.97 7.77 5.69
CA GLY A 79 -14.66 7.29 6.10
C GLY A 79 -14.29 7.78 7.49
N ARG A 80 -13.09 7.41 7.93
CA ARG A 80 -12.50 7.92 9.16
C ARG A 80 -11.04 8.25 8.91
N VAL A 81 -10.53 9.27 9.59
CA VAL A 81 -9.10 9.58 9.55
C VAL A 81 -8.32 8.43 10.18
N LEU A 82 -7.49 7.77 9.38
CA LEU A 82 -6.64 6.66 9.85
C LEU A 82 -5.38 7.19 10.51
N ARG A 83 -4.77 8.21 9.90
CA ARG A 83 -3.49 8.77 10.33
C ARG A 83 -3.40 10.22 9.86
N VAL A 84 -2.63 11.02 10.57
CA VAL A 84 -2.20 12.36 10.15
C VAL A 84 -0.68 12.32 10.11
N ASP A 85 -0.07 12.66 8.98
CA ASP A 85 1.38 12.69 8.89
C ASP A 85 1.93 13.87 9.68
N PRO A 86 2.93 13.66 10.56
CA PRO A 86 3.49 14.74 11.38
C PRO A 86 4.36 15.72 10.57
N LYS A 87 4.65 15.41 9.30
CA LYS A 87 5.50 16.21 8.43
C LYS A 87 4.64 17.17 7.61
N VAL A 88 4.94 18.45 7.72
CA VAL A 88 4.38 19.49 6.84
C VAL A 88 5.26 19.59 5.59
N LYS A 89 4.65 19.56 4.40
CA LYS A 89 5.31 19.83 3.11
C LYS A 89 4.57 20.97 2.42
N ASP A 90 5.28 22.04 2.08
CA ASP A 90 4.71 23.21 1.39
C ASP A 90 3.47 23.81 2.11
N GLY A 91 3.44 23.74 3.44
CA GLY A 91 2.31 24.20 4.26
C GLY A 91 1.10 23.24 4.29
N LEU A 92 1.22 22.06 3.69
CA LEU A 92 0.21 21.01 3.64
C LEU A 92 0.60 19.80 4.49
N VAL A 93 -0.40 19.17 5.07
CA VAL A 93 -0.33 17.95 5.88
C VAL A 93 -1.12 16.86 5.18
N THR A 94 -0.50 15.69 5.05
CA THR A 94 -1.16 14.51 4.48
C THR A 94 -2.00 13.80 5.54
N VAL A 95 -3.25 13.51 5.21
CA VAL A 95 -4.24 12.80 6.05
C VAL A 95 -4.83 11.63 5.28
#